data_AF-A0A0F0GFW4-F1
#
_entry.id   AF-A0A0F0GFW4-F1
#
_cell.length_a   1.000
_cell.length_b   1.000
_cell.length_c   1.000
_cell.angle_alpha   90.00
_cell.angle_beta   90.00
_cell.angle_gamma   90.00
#
_symmetry.space_group_name_H-M   'P 1'
#
loop_
_entity.id
_entity.type
_entity.pdbx_description
1 polymer ?
#
loop_
_entity_poly.entity_id
_entity_poly.type
_entity_poly.pdbx_seq_one_letter_code
_entity_poly.pdbx_strand_id
1 'polypeptide(L)'
;HVDEPSPHVDWSAGAVELLTEARPWPETGEPRRPATPSFGVSGTNAHTILEQAPPVPAADDTAENDGDTPVRDEVAAVNTALVPWILSAK
;
A
#
# COMPACT_ATOMS: atom_id res chain seq x y z
N HIS A 1 -15.75 3.21 -19.13
CA HIS A 1 -16.91 2.75 -18.35
C HIS A 1 -17.31 1.37 -18.86
N VAL A 2 -17.98 0.55 -18.05
CA VAL A 2 -18.39 -0.80 -18.43
C VAL A 2 -19.88 -0.98 -18.14
N ASP A 3 -20.69 -0.89 -19.20
CA ASP A 3 -22.12 -1.24 -19.15
C ASP A 3 -22.33 -2.72 -19.55
N GLU A 4 -21.65 -3.14 -20.62
CA GLU A 4 -21.64 -4.52 -21.14
C GLU A 4 -20.22 -4.89 -21.62
N PRO A 5 -19.76 -6.14 -21.44
CA PRO A 5 -18.50 -6.62 -22.01
C PRO A 5 -18.50 -6.55 -23.54
N SER A 6 -17.35 -6.20 -24.15
CA SER A 6 -17.24 -6.16 -25.62
C SER A 6 -17.48 -7.54 -26.24
N PRO A 7 -18.31 -7.68 -27.29
CA PRO A 7 -18.56 -8.95 -27.98
C PRO A 7 -17.37 -9.41 -28.85
N HIS A 8 -16.38 -8.53 -29.06
CA HIS A 8 -15.18 -8.85 -29.84
C HIS A 8 -14.10 -9.57 -29.02
N VAL A 9 -14.34 -9.80 -27.73
CA VAL A 9 -13.46 -10.53 -26.83
C VAL A 9 -14.18 -11.80 -26.40
N ASP A 10 -13.53 -12.95 -26.58
CA ASP A 10 -14.01 -14.20 -25.98
C ASP A 10 -13.63 -14.22 -24.51
N TRP A 11 -14.58 -13.81 -23.67
CA TRP A 11 -14.42 -13.79 -22.20
C TRP A 11 -14.42 -15.19 -21.57
N SER A 12 -14.83 -16.23 -22.30
CA SER A 12 -14.88 -17.62 -21.78
C SER A 12 -13.56 -18.37 -21.92
N ALA A 13 -12.70 -17.93 -22.83
CA ALA A 13 -11.45 -18.62 -23.15
C ALA A 13 -10.27 -18.31 -22.20
N GLY A 14 -10.40 -17.32 -21.31
CA GLY A 14 -9.28 -16.75 -20.57
C GLY A 14 -9.43 -16.77 -19.04
N ALA A 15 -8.32 -16.53 -18.35
CA ALA A 15 -8.28 -16.33 -16.89
C ALA A 15 -8.47 -14.85 -16.50
N VAL A 16 -9.18 -14.07 -17.32
CA VAL A 16 -9.39 -12.62 -17.13
C VAL A 16 -10.86 -12.34 -16.95
N GLU A 17 -11.16 -11.41 -16.04
CA GLU A 17 -12.52 -10.94 -15.79
C GLU A 17 -12.53 -9.41 -15.63
N LEU A 18 -13.67 -8.79 -15.91
CA LEU A 18 -13.87 -7.36 -15.71
C LEU A 18 -14.25 -7.09 -14.25
N LEU A 19 -13.54 -6.14 -13.61
CA LEU A 19 -13.89 -5.66 -12.28
C LEU A 19 -14.96 -4.55 -12.39
N THR A 20 -16.23 -4.90 -12.21
CA THR A 20 -17.37 -3.96 -12.32
C THR A 20 -17.74 -3.31 -10.98
N GLU A 21 -17.27 -3.86 -9.87
CA GLU A 21 -17.44 -3.35 -8.52
C GLU A 21 -16.17 -3.53 -7.69
N ALA A 22 -16.01 -2.77 -6.62
CA ALA A 22 -14.87 -2.93 -5.72
C ALA A 22 -14.93 -4.31 -5.04
N ARG A 23 -13.86 -5.08 -5.14
CA ARG A 23 -13.73 -6.38 -4.46
C ARG A 23 -12.48 -6.42 -3.58
N PRO A 24 -12.52 -7.13 -2.44
CA PRO A 24 -11.32 -7.38 -1.66
C PRO A 24 -10.26 -8.07 -2.51
N TRP A 25 -9.01 -7.67 -2.33
CA TRP A 25 -7.90 -8.40 -2.93
C TRP A 25 -7.71 -9.73 -2.19
N PRO A 26 -7.77 -10.89 -2.86
CA PRO A 26 -7.60 -12.18 -2.20
C PRO A 26 -6.31 -12.28 -1.38
N GLU A 27 -6.41 -12.88 -0.19
CA GLU A 27 -5.26 -13.21 0.63
C GLU A 27 -4.78 -14.60 0.27
N THR A 28 -3.65 -14.68 -0.42
CA THR A 28 -3.09 -15.94 -0.92
C THR A 28 -1.85 -16.39 -0.13
N GLY A 29 -1.43 -15.62 0.88
CA GLY A 29 -0.14 -15.79 1.57
C GLY A 29 1.05 -15.18 0.81
N GLU A 30 0.86 -14.72 -0.42
CA GLU A 30 1.88 -14.10 -1.25
C GLU A 30 1.70 -12.57 -1.34
N PRO A 31 2.76 -11.80 -1.60
CA PRO A 31 2.63 -10.37 -1.89
C PRO A 31 1.68 -10.13 -3.08
N ARG A 32 0.74 -9.19 -2.88
CA ARG A 32 -0.18 -8.74 -3.92
C ARG A 32 0.60 -8.08 -5.06
N ARG A 33 0.29 -8.44 -6.31
CA ARG A 33 0.99 -7.94 -7.51
C ARG A 33 0.00 -7.52 -8.60
N PRO A 34 -0.12 -6.23 -8.93
CA PRO A 34 -0.78 -5.77 -10.14
C PRO A 34 0.23 -5.47 -11.25
N ALA A 35 -0.24 -5.52 -12.49
CA ALA A 35 0.49 -5.03 -13.65
C ALA A 35 -0.19 -3.78 -14.24
N THR A 36 0.61 -2.79 -14.63
CA THR A 36 0.17 -1.59 -15.34
C THR A 36 0.78 -1.60 -16.74
N PRO A 37 0.02 -1.98 -17.77
CA PRO A 37 0.44 -1.86 -19.16
C PRO A 37 0.15 -0.45 -19.71
N SER A 38 1.01 0.04 -20.60
CA SER A 38 0.82 1.26 -21.37
C SER A 38 1.19 1.02 -22.84
N PHE A 39 0.30 1.42 -23.75
CA PHE A 39 0.47 1.26 -25.20
C PHE A 39 0.34 2.62 -25.89
N GLY A 40 1.45 3.18 -26.36
CA GLY A 40 1.47 4.47 -27.04
C GLY A 40 1.07 4.34 -28.51
N VAL A 41 0.42 5.37 -29.06
CA VAL A 41 0.05 5.43 -30.49
C VAL A 41 1.26 5.31 -31.43
N SER A 42 2.44 5.73 -30.98
CA SER A 42 3.71 5.55 -31.71
C SER A 42 4.17 4.09 -31.80
N GLY A 43 3.56 3.18 -31.03
CA GLY A 43 4.03 1.81 -30.84
C GLY A 43 5.01 1.64 -29.67
N THR A 44 5.34 2.70 -28.93
CA THR A 44 6.14 2.59 -27.71
C THR A 44 5.30 2.00 -26.58
N ASN A 45 5.75 0.88 -26.04
CA ASN A 45 5.04 0.15 -24.99
C ASN A 45 5.86 0.13 -23.69
N ALA A 46 5.17 0.18 -22.56
CA ALA A 46 5.74 0.00 -21.24
C ALA A 46 4.88 -0.97 -20.43
N HIS A 47 5.50 -1.79 -19.60
CA HIS A 47 4.81 -2.73 -18.73
C HIS A 47 5.46 -2.71 -17.36
N THR A 48 4.70 -2.31 -16.34
CA THR A 48 5.21 -2.18 -14.97
C THR A 48 4.49 -3.17 -14.07
N ILE A 49 5.25 -3.99 -13.36
CA ILE A 49 4.72 -4.85 -12.30
C ILE A 49 5.01 -4.16 -10.97
N LEU A 50 3.99 -4.01 -10.15
CA LEU A 50 4.11 -3.52 -8.78
C LEU A 50 3.99 -4.69 -7.82
N GLU A 51 4.57 -4.55 -6.63
CA GLU A 51 4.47 -5.53 -5.57
C GLU A 51 4.11 -4.81 -4.28
N GLN A 52 3.27 -5.44 -3.46
CA GLN A 52 3.00 -4.99 -2.10
C GLN A 52 4.32 -4.84 -1.34
N ALA A 53 4.51 -3.69 -0.69
CA ALA A 53 5.68 -3.48 0.15
C ALA A 53 5.74 -4.52 1.28
N PRO A 54 6.95 -4.90 1.75
CA PRO A 54 7.10 -5.68 2.96
C PRO A 54 6.38 -5.02 4.14
N PRO A 55 5.90 -5.80 5.13
CA PRO A 55 5.33 -5.24 6.34
C PRO A 55 6.33 -4.29 7.00
N VAL A 56 5.90 -3.07 7.29
CA VAL A 56 6.67 -2.14 8.12
C VAL A 56 6.41 -2.53 9.58
N PRO A 57 7.44 -2.75 10.41
CA PRO A 57 7.25 -2.97 11.83
C PRO A 57 6.46 -1.80 12.43
N ALA A 58 5.45 -2.10 13.24
CA ALA A 58 4.76 -1.05 14.00
C ALA A 58 5.81 -0.36 14.88
N ALA A 59 5.86 0.98 14.84
CA ALA A 59 6.55 1.74 15.86
C ALA A 59 5.73 1.60 17.15
N ASP A 60 6.37 1.17 18.23
CA ASP A 60 5.72 1.04 19.53
C ASP A 60 5.30 2.44 20.05
N ASP A 61 4.05 2.82 19.82
CA ASP A 61 3.41 3.99 20.40
C ASP A 61 3.08 3.68 21.88
N THR A 62 4.03 3.88 22.79
CA THR A 62 3.73 3.97 24.22
C THR A 62 4.43 5.20 24.82
N ALA A 63 3.81 6.37 24.62
CA ALA A 63 4.09 7.57 25.40
C ALA A 63 2.96 7.74 26.41
N GLU A 64 3.11 7.10 27.57
CA GLU A 64 2.30 7.32 28.75
C GLU A 64 2.66 8.70 29.32
N ASN A 65 1.72 9.64 29.29
CA ASN A 65 1.85 10.90 30.02
C ASN A 65 1.60 10.60 31.50
N ASP A 66 2.64 10.63 32.33
CA ASP A 66 2.49 11.00 33.73
C ASP A 66 3.74 11.73 34.21
N GLY A 67 3.57 13.00 34.53
CA GLY A 67 4.58 13.81 35.19
C GLY A 67 4.55 13.56 36.69
N ASP A 68 5.67 13.11 37.26
CA ASP A 68 6.42 13.74 38.36
C ASP A 68 7.40 12.71 39.00
N THR A 69 8.69 13.05 39.04
CA THR A 69 9.84 12.22 39.46
C THR A 69 9.99 12.05 40.99
N PRO A 70 10.94 11.25 41.54
CA PRO A 70 11.62 10.02 41.07
C PRO A 70 11.79 8.92 42.16
N VAL A 71 11.80 7.63 41.80
CA VAL A 71 12.56 6.59 42.55
C VAL A 71 13.15 5.54 41.60
N ARG A 72 14.38 5.12 41.94
CA ARG A 72 15.30 4.27 41.18
C ARG A 72 14.76 2.86 40.95
N ASP A 73 14.73 2.44 39.68
CA ASP A 73 15.39 1.22 39.21
C ASP A 73 15.60 1.30 37.69
N GLU A 74 16.74 0.78 37.22
CA GLU A 74 17.21 0.87 35.83
C GLU A 74 16.24 0.24 34.84
N VAL A 75 15.57 1.06 34.03
CA VAL A 75 15.01 0.61 32.75
C VAL A 75 15.33 1.64 31.67
N ALA A 76 16.01 1.17 30.63
CA ALA A 76 16.53 1.96 29.53
C ALA A 76 15.41 2.75 28.82
N ALA A 77 15.48 4.08 28.90
CA ALA A 77 14.54 4.98 28.25
C ALA A 77 14.65 4.87 26.72
N VAL A 78 13.56 4.47 26.07
CA VAL A 78 13.42 4.53 24.60
C VAL A 78 13.14 5.98 24.22
N ASN A 79 14.03 6.55 23.41
CA ASN A 79 14.00 7.94 22.96
C ASN A 79 13.08 8.11 21.74
N THR A 80 11.77 8.26 21.93
CA THR A 80 10.85 8.67 20.86
C THR A 80 10.77 10.20 20.85
N ALA A 81 11.72 10.85 20.19
CA ALA A 81 11.74 12.30 20.07
C ALA A 81 10.54 12.79 19.23
N LEU A 82 9.69 13.63 19.81
CA LEU A 82 8.68 14.39 19.06
C LEU A 82 9.40 15.33 18.09
N VAL A 83 9.39 15.00 16.81
CA VAL A 83 9.96 15.84 15.75
C VAL A 83 8.90 16.82 15.25
N PRO A 84 9.18 18.13 15.16
CA PRO A 84 8.22 19.09 14.63
C PRO A 84 7.97 18.82 13.14
N TRP A 85 6.70 18.92 12.74
CA TRP A 85 6.34 18.90 11.32
C TRP A 85 6.81 20.18 10.66
N ILE A 86 7.87 20.09 9.87
CA ILE A 86 8.37 21.22 9.10
C ILE A 86 7.47 21.42 7.88
N LEU A 87 6.70 22.50 7.90
CA LEU A 87 5.92 22.99 6.76
C LEU A 87 6.68 24.15 6.11
N SER A 88 6.74 24.17 4.78
CA SER A 88 7.29 25.29 4.02
C SER A 88 6.33 25.67 2.88
N ALA A 89 6.41 26.93 2.45
CA ALA A 89 5.63 27.46 1.33
C ALA A 89 6.55 28.29 0.41
N LYS A 90 6.17 28.39 -0.87
CA LYS A 90 6.93 29.12 -1.90
C LYS A 90 6.70 30.62 -1.82
#